data_AF-A0A839DYH0-F1
#
_entry.id   AF-A0A839DYH0-F1
#
_cell.length_a   1.000
_cell.length_b   1.000
_cell.length_c   1.000
_cell.angle_alpha   90.00
_cell.angle_beta   90.00
_cell.angle_gamma   90.00
#
_symmetry.space_group_name_H-M   'P 1'
#
loop_
_entity.id
_entity.type
_entity.pdbx_description
1 polymer ?
#
loop_
_entity_poly.entity_id
_entity_poly.type
_entity_poly.pdbx_seq_one_letter_code
_entity_poly.pdbx_strand_id
1 'polypeptide(L)' 'MVRHGEVLPLPTCYTERERHARHGAEVVHDCLLPAGGEGRQRRSSFVHIYPAEVRRWVHEHRND' A
#
# COMPACT_ATOMS: atom_id res chain seq x y z
N MET A 1 -12.24 -8.16 0.39
CA MET A 1 -13.24 -9.04 -0.29
C MET A 1 -12.48 -10.13 -1.03
N VAL A 2 -12.85 -11.40 -0.85
CA VAL A 2 -12.25 -12.52 -1.60
C VAL A 2 -13.19 -12.91 -2.74
N ARG A 3 -12.65 -13.05 -3.96
CA ARG A 3 -13.36 -13.55 -5.14
C ARG A 3 -12.57 -14.72 -5.73
N HIS A 4 -13.23 -15.55 -6.53
CA HIS A 4 -12.55 -16.59 -7.30
C HIS A 4 -12.59 -16.23 -8.78
N GLY A 5 -11.44 -16.33 -9.44
CA GLY A 5 -11.24 -15.78 -10.78
C GLY A 5 -10.06 -16.40 -11.49
N GLU A 6 -9.82 -15.93 -12.71
CA GLU A 6 -8.65 -16.34 -13.49
C GLU A 6 -7.37 -15.88 -12.79
N VAL A 7 -6.40 -16.79 -12.63
CA VAL A 7 -5.11 -16.47 -11.98
C VAL A 7 -3.95 -16.82 -12.89
N LEU A 8 -2.86 -16.08 -12.73
CA LEU A 8 -1.59 -16.45 -13.34
C LEU A 8 -1.09 -17.78 -12.74
N PRO A 9 -0.54 -18.70 -13.54
CA PRO A 9 -0.05 -19.98 -13.03
C PRO A 9 1.36 -19.90 -12.41
N LEU A 10 1.95 -18.70 -12.32
CA LEU A 10 3.32 -18.46 -11.84
C LEU A 10 3.45 -18.29 -10.31
N PRO A 11 2.54 -17.57 -9.60
CA PRO A 11 2.65 -17.39 -8.17
C PRO A 11 2.57 -18.72 -7.41
N THR A 12 3.49 -18.91 -6.46
CA THR A 12 3.62 -20.13 -5.66
C THR A 12 2.62 -20.21 -4.50
N CYS A 13 1.82 -19.16 -4.29
CA CYS A 13 0.78 -19.11 -3.27
C CYS A 13 -0.47 -19.91 -3.63
N TYR A 14 -0.66 -20.28 -4.90
CA TYR A 14 -1.76 -21.13 -5.34
C TYR A 14 -1.38 -22.61 -5.27
N THR A 15 -2.37 -23.47 -4.99
CA THR A 15 -2.19 -24.92 -5.05
C THR A 15 -1.90 -25.39 -6.48
N GLU A 16 -1.34 -26.58 -6.63
CA GLU A 16 -1.12 -27.18 -7.97
C GLU A 16 -2.40 -27.23 -8.79
N ARG A 17 -3.52 -27.60 -8.17
CA ARG A 17 -4.83 -27.68 -8.83
C ARG A 17 -5.27 -26.31 -9.37
N GLU A 18 -5.16 -25.26 -8.56
CA GLU A 18 -5.54 -23.90 -8.96
C GLU A 18 -4.67 -23.37 -10.10
N ARG A 19 -3.34 -23.62 -10.04
CA ARG A 19 -2.42 -23.21 -11.11
C ARG A 19 -2.72 -23.91 -12.43
N HIS A 20 -3.00 -25.22 -12.40
CA HIS A 20 -3.37 -25.98 -13.60
C HIS A 20 -4.73 -25.53 -14.17
N ALA A 21 -5.70 -25.27 -13.30
CA ALA A 21 -7.02 -24.78 -13.70
C ALA A 21 -7.02 -23.29 -14.11
N ARG A 22 -5.91 -22.56 -13.84
CA ARG A 22 -5.82 -21.09 -13.94
C ARG A 22 -6.97 -20.40 -13.23
N HIS A 23 -7.41 -20.96 -12.11
CA HIS A 23 -8.54 -20.44 -11.36
C HIS A 23 -8.28 -20.57 -9.87
N GLY A 24 -8.40 -19.47 -9.12
CA GLY A 24 -8.04 -19.42 -7.71
C GLY A 24 -8.61 -18.20 -6.99
N ALA A 25 -8.29 -18.08 -5.71
CA ALA A 25 -8.75 -16.99 -4.86
C ALA A 25 -7.94 -15.70 -5.07
N GLU A 26 -8.65 -14.59 -5.26
CA GLU A 26 -8.09 -13.24 -5.33
C GLU A 26 -8.66 -12.38 -4.21
N VAL A 27 -7.84 -11.53 -3.61
CA VAL A 27 -8.26 -10.65 -2.52
C VAL A 27 -8.09 -9.19 -2.91
N VAL A 28 -9.16 -8.42 -2.72
CA VAL A 28 -9.12 -6.96 -2.77
C VAL A 28 -9.10 -6.43 -1.35
N HIS A 29 -8.04 -5.70 -1.02
CA HIS A 29 -7.91 -4.93 0.20
C HIS A 29 -8.26 -3.47 -0.10
N ASP A 30 -9.30 -2.96 0.53
CA ASP A 30 -9.57 -1.53 0.53
C ASP A 30 -8.62 -0.86 1.51
N CYS A 31 -7.63 -0.13 0.97
CA CYS A 31 -6.64 0.60 1.73
C CYS A 31 -6.94 2.11 1.74
N LEU A 32 -8.14 2.53 1.35
CA LEU A 32 -8.57 3.91 1.45
C LEU A 32 -8.80 4.27 2.92
N LEU A 33 -8.27 5.42 3.31
CA LEU A 33 -8.58 6.03 4.59
C LEU A 33 -9.80 6.94 4.44
N PRO A 34 -10.53 7.25 5.53
CA PRO A 34 -11.54 8.29 5.54
C PRO A 34 -11.02 9.62 4.97
N ALA A 35 -11.95 10.50 4.57
CA ALA A 35 -11.56 11.82 4.09
C ALA A 35 -10.78 12.62 5.15
N GLY A 36 -10.00 13.60 4.69
CA GLY A 36 -9.31 14.52 5.60
C GLY A 36 -10.32 15.29 6.45
N GLY A 37 -10.19 15.24 7.78
CA GLY A 37 -11.15 15.83 8.71
C GLY A 37 -12.20 14.85 9.25
N GLU A 38 -12.36 13.68 8.64
CA GLU A 38 -13.32 12.65 9.07
C GLU A 38 -12.63 11.52 9.85
N GLY A 39 -11.83 11.89 10.87
CA GLY A 39 -11.12 10.93 11.72
C GLY A 39 -9.83 10.36 11.11
N ARG A 40 -9.42 10.80 9.92
CA ARG A 40 -8.11 10.48 9.35
C ARG A 40 -6.99 11.15 10.13
N GLN A 41 -6.14 10.36 10.78
CA GLN A 41 -4.94 10.86 11.45
C GLN A 41 -3.91 11.41 10.45
N ARG A 42 -3.13 12.42 10.89
CA ARG A 42 -2.01 12.94 10.11
C ARG A 42 -0.93 11.86 9.97
N ARG A 43 -0.36 11.74 8.78
CA ARG A 43 0.72 10.78 8.52
C ARG A 43 2.00 11.21 9.25
N SER A 44 2.54 10.34 10.10
CA SER A 44 3.80 10.59 10.81
C SER A 44 5.00 10.32 9.89
N SER A 45 5.33 11.29 9.05
CA SER A 45 6.50 11.21 8.16
C SER A 45 7.06 12.61 7.97
N PHE A 46 8.35 12.68 7.64
CA PHE A 46 9.08 13.94 7.50
C PHE A 46 8.33 15.00 6.67
N VAL A 47 7.82 14.57 5.51
CA VAL A 47 7.06 15.41 4.57
C VAL A 47 5.78 15.98 5.17
N HIS A 48 5.13 15.28 6.10
CA HIS A 48 3.76 15.61 6.53
C HIS A 48 3.67 16.25 7.92
N ILE A 49 4.68 16.06 8.76
CA ILE A 49 4.67 16.56 10.16
C ILE A 49 5.49 17.84 10.33
N TYR A 50 6.56 18.03 9.55
CA TYR A 50 7.41 19.21 9.68
C TYR A 50 7.00 20.34 8.73
N PRO A 51 7.06 21.60 9.18
CA PRO A 51 6.86 22.77 8.33
C PRO A 51 7.82 22.81 7.13
N ALA A 52 7.45 23.58 6.10
CA ALA A 52 8.23 23.66 4.86
C ALA A 52 9.64 24.24 5.09
N GLU A 53 9.77 25.23 5.99
CA GLU A 53 11.07 25.81 6.34
C GLU A 53 12.00 24.78 7.03
N VAL A 54 11.48 23.99 7.97
CA VAL A 54 12.23 22.93 8.65
C VAL A 54 12.68 21.87 7.66
N ARG A 55 11.78 21.44 6.77
CA ARG A 55 12.12 20.43 5.77
C ARG A 55 13.23 20.91 4.84
N ARG A 56 13.18 22.16 4.41
CA ARG A 56 14.20 22.79 3.55
C ARG A 56 15.55 22.86 4.25
N TRP A 57 15.57 23.34 5.49
CA TRP A 57 16.78 23.43 6.29
C TRP A 57 17.48 22.08 6.43
N VAL A 58 16.74 21.01 6.78
CA VAL A 58 17.31 19.65 6.86
C VAL A 58 17.85 19.18 5.51
N HIS A 59 17.15 19.46 4.40
CA HIS A 59 17.63 19.07 3.07
C HIS A 59 18.94 19.77 2.68
N GLU A 60 19.11 21.03 3.08
CA GLU A 60 20.32 21.83 2.82
C GLU A 60 21.52 21.32 3.62
N HIS A 61 21.31 20.79 4.84
CA HIS A 61 22.39 20.43 5.78
C HIS A 61 22.56 18.92 6.02
N ARG A 62 21.91 18.05 5.23
CA ARG A 62 21.88 16.60 5.53
C ARG A 62 23.23 15.87 5.41
N ASN A 63 24.20 16.48 4.74
CA ASN A 63 25.49 15.90 4.38
C ASN A 63 26.66 16.67 4.99
N ASP A 64 26.38 17.67 5.82
CA ASP A 64 27.38 18.39 6.62
C ASP A 64 27.73 17.57 7.87
#